data_AF-A0A433TSY9-F1
#
_entry.id   AF-A0A433TSY9-F1
#
_cell.length_a   1.000
_cell.length_b   1.000
_cell.length_c   1.000
_cell.angle_alpha   90.00
_cell.angle_beta   90.00
_cell.angle_gamma   90.00
#
_symmetry.space_group_name_H-M   'P 1'
#
loop_
_entity.id
_entity.type
_entity.pdbx_description
1 polymer ?
#
loop_
_entity_poly.entity_id
_entity_poly.type
_entity_poly.pdbx_seq_one_letter_code
_entity_poly.pdbx_strand_id
1 'polypeptide(L)'
;MATNLLQAIFFLGLLTYSAAKECDPDPCDSDQICYQESSLTQPICLDSGFRPGNCSHNVIYCHDQARCVDSEDKLSFTCNCVGDAIGGDGFKDGSGCRLPYKPCSNNKECPQYGFCNLETNVCECNPGYQGDGHTCEDVNECDVVPSKCDPNAFCSNYPGGFDCVCDSKAGYVGDGFTCRLFCHSHEECDWPRARCNANNDCECIEGFVGDGRVCKDVDECLSAEATDCSVNATCVNTHGSYECKCNNGYDGDGKTCTPLPMKCENIRYRKNNRYYLIDPDFTGPANAFWVRWDFTISLLFGNWNNGVDNDDDDDDDDDDDDDDDDDDDDD
;
A
#
# COMPACT_ATOMS: atom_id res chain seq x y z
N MET A 1 4.68 48.32 -78.36
CA MET A 1 5.32 49.63 -78.12
C MET A 1 4.72 50.20 -76.86
N ALA A 2 5.58 50.64 -75.91
CA ALA A 2 5.30 51.42 -74.68
C ALA A 2 4.35 50.76 -73.63
N THR A 3 4.58 50.73 -72.32
CA THR A 3 5.55 51.31 -71.36
C THR A 3 5.36 50.60 -70.00
N ASN A 4 6.40 50.54 -69.17
CA ASN A 4 6.36 50.06 -67.77
C ASN A 4 5.41 50.88 -66.88
N LEU A 5 4.70 50.25 -65.92
CA LEU A 5 4.88 50.47 -64.48
C LEU A 5 3.93 49.57 -63.65
N LEU A 6 4.49 48.97 -62.61
CA LEU A 6 3.83 48.23 -61.53
C LEU A 6 3.08 49.22 -60.62
N GLN A 7 1.83 48.98 -60.23
CA GLN A 7 1.36 49.24 -58.86
C GLN A 7 -0.03 48.66 -58.57
N ALA A 8 -0.15 48.26 -57.32
CA ALA A 8 -1.11 47.32 -56.79
C ALA A 8 -2.48 47.92 -56.46
N ILE A 9 -3.44 47.00 -56.50
CA ILE A 9 -4.84 47.03 -56.10
C ILE A 9 -5.04 47.66 -54.70
N PHE A 10 -6.04 48.53 -54.57
CA PHE A 10 -6.67 48.84 -53.28
C PHE A 10 -8.19 48.61 -53.37
N PHE A 11 -8.67 47.66 -52.55
CA PHE A 11 -10.07 47.39 -52.30
C PHE A 11 -10.63 48.41 -51.28
N LEU A 12 -11.86 48.88 -51.54
CA LEU A 12 -12.66 49.75 -50.68
C LEU A 12 -13.39 48.92 -49.61
N GLY A 13 -13.38 49.39 -48.35
CA GLY A 13 -14.22 48.84 -47.28
C GLY A 13 -14.00 49.44 -45.89
N LEU A 14 -14.67 50.59 -45.62
CA LEU A 14 -15.19 51.06 -44.32
C LEU A 14 -14.30 51.00 -43.04
N LEU A 15 -13.55 52.08 -42.82
CA LEU A 15 -13.49 52.94 -41.63
C LEU A 15 -12.30 53.88 -41.85
N THR A 16 -12.53 55.20 -41.84
CA THR A 16 -11.47 56.19 -42.08
C THR A 16 -10.51 56.23 -40.88
N TYR A 17 -9.54 55.32 -40.85
CA TYR A 17 -8.25 55.64 -40.24
C TYR A 17 -7.61 56.68 -41.15
N SER A 18 -7.56 57.93 -40.69
CA SER A 18 -6.75 58.95 -41.34
C SER A 18 -5.35 58.36 -41.50
N ALA A 19 -4.90 58.18 -42.74
CA ALA A 19 -3.52 57.81 -43.02
C ALA A 19 -2.62 58.74 -42.21
N ALA A 20 -1.72 58.18 -41.40
CA ALA A 20 -0.74 58.95 -40.67
C ALA A 20 -0.03 59.86 -41.68
N LYS A 21 -0.09 61.16 -41.44
CA LYS A 21 0.61 62.13 -42.29
C LYS A 21 2.08 62.06 -41.87
N GLU A 22 2.96 61.64 -42.77
CA GLU A 22 4.41 61.68 -42.53
C GLU A 22 4.79 63.09 -42.04
N CYS A 23 5.44 63.16 -40.89
CA CYS A 23 5.88 64.41 -40.31
C CYS A 23 7.01 64.99 -41.15
N ASP A 24 6.91 66.26 -41.54
CA ASP A 24 7.99 66.97 -42.24
C ASP A 24 8.18 68.37 -41.61
N PRO A 25 9.32 68.64 -40.92
CA PRO A 25 10.41 67.71 -40.65
C PRO A 25 10.04 66.66 -39.58
N ASP A 26 10.54 65.44 -39.71
CA ASP A 26 10.40 64.39 -38.69
C ASP A 26 11.27 64.74 -37.47
N PRO A 27 10.70 65.02 -36.29
CA PRO A 27 11.46 65.33 -35.09
C PRO A 27 11.87 64.08 -34.31
N CYS A 28 11.46 62.88 -34.73
CA CYS A 28 11.64 61.64 -33.99
C CYS A 28 13.00 60.98 -34.26
N ASP A 29 13.44 60.13 -33.34
CA ASP A 29 14.66 59.34 -33.51
C ASP A 29 14.50 58.29 -34.63
N SER A 30 15.61 57.76 -35.16
CA SER A 30 15.63 56.91 -36.36
C SER A 30 14.79 55.63 -36.27
N ASP A 31 14.46 55.21 -35.06
CA ASP A 31 13.79 53.94 -34.76
C ASP A 31 12.33 54.15 -34.33
N GLN A 32 11.85 55.40 -34.41
CA GLN A 32 10.49 55.81 -34.03
C GLN A 32 9.66 56.20 -35.24
N ILE A 33 8.35 56.00 -35.14
CA ILE A 33 7.39 56.40 -36.17
C ILE A 33 6.73 57.70 -35.73
N CYS A 34 6.87 58.76 -36.52
CA CYS A 34 6.21 60.02 -36.24
C CYS A 34 4.72 60.00 -36.59
N TYR A 35 3.89 60.39 -35.64
CA TYR A 35 2.44 60.47 -35.74
C TYR A 35 1.94 61.87 -35.39
N GLN A 36 1.33 62.56 -36.37
CA GLN A 36 0.75 63.89 -36.16
C GLN A 36 -0.79 63.83 -36.13
N GLU A 37 -1.38 64.16 -34.98
CA GLU A 37 -2.82 64.38 -34.87
C GLU A 37 -3.18 65.86 -35.17
N SER A 38 -4.30 66.10 -35.84
CA SER A 38 -4.76 67.45 -36.24
C SER A 38 -5.03 68.40 -35.06
N SER A 39 -5.26 67.82 -33.87
CA SER A 39 -5.59 68.48 -32.60
C SER A 39 -4.35 68.82 -31.77
N LEU A 40 -3.19 68.26 -32.10
CA LEU A 40 -1.95 68.41 -31.34
C LEU A 40 -1.02 69.43 -32.00
N THR A 41 -0.35 70.23 -31.17
CA THR A 41 0.58 71.29 -31.61
C THR A 41 1.97 70.75 -31.93
N GLN A 42 2.29 69.52 -31.50
CA GLN A 42 3.53 68.81 -31.78
C GLN A 42 3.23 67.35 -32.17
N PRO A 43 4.11 66.71 -32.97
CA PRO A 43 3.95 65.30 -33.32
C PRO A 43 4.27 64.38 -32.13
N ILE A 44 3.70 63.19 -32.15
CA ILE A 44 4.00 62.10 -31.21
C ILE A 44 5.00 61.16 -31.89
N CYS A 45 6.07 60.79 -31.19
CA CYS A 45 7.01 59.77 -31.64
C CYS A 45 6.65 58.43 -31.03
N LEU A 46 6.33 57.43 -31.87
CA LEU A 46 5.90 56.11 -31.44
C LEU A 46 7.04 55.11 -31.54
N ASP A 47 7.36 54.45 -30.44
CA ASP A 47 8.25 53.29 -30.46
C ASP A 47 7.60 52.12 -31.20
N SER A 48 8.42 51.23 -31.77
CA SER A 48 7.93 50.03 -32.44
C SER A 48 6.99 49.21 -31.55
N GLY A 49 5.76 48.99 -31.99
CA GLY A 49 4.72 48.26 -31.25
C GLY A 49 3.79 49.13 -30.40
N PHE A 50 4.00 50.45 -30.36
CA PHE A 50 3.11 51.40 -29.69
C PHE A 50 2.13 52.05 -30.68
N ARG A 51 0.95 52.42 -30.16
CA ARG A 51 -0.09 53.15 -30.89
C ARG A 51 -0.42 54.46 -30.17
N PRO A 52 -0.85 55.51 -30.90
CA PRO A 52 -1.19 56.79 -30.29
C PRO A 52 -2.42 56.66 -29.39
N GLY A 53 -2.41 57.36 -28.25
CA GLY A 53 -3.50 57.34 -27.25
C GLY A 53 -3.02 56.97 -25.84
N ASN A 54 -3.95 56.58 -24.97
CA ASN A 54 -3.64 56.09 -23.64
C ASN A 54 -4.67 55.05 -23.15
N CYS A 55 -4.31 54.30 -22.12
CA CYS A 55 -5.13 53.26 -21.49
C CYS A 55 -6.32 53.80 -20.69
N SER A 56 -6.41 55.12 -20.47
CA SER A 56 -7.50 55.76 -19.70
C SER A 56 -8.77 55.98 -20.54
N HIS A 57 -8.66 56.02 -21.87
CA HIS A 57 -9.81 55.95 -22.78
C HIS A 57 -10.14 54.49 -23.09
N ASN A 58 -10.95 53.89 -22.21
CA ASN A 58 -11.32 52.47 -22.16
C ASN A 58 -12.17 51.98 -23.36
N VAL A 59 -11.65 52.07 -24.59
CA VAL A 59 -12.35 51.59 -25.80
C VAL A 59 -11.49 50.57 -26.56
N ILE A 60 -11.41 49.35 -26.02
CA ILE A 60 -11.41 48.09 -26.80
C ILE A 60 -10.25 47.90 -27.82
N TYR A 61 -9.04 48.41 -27.55
CA TYR A 61 -7.90 48.18 -28.47
C TYR A 61 -7.10 46.91 -28.15
N CYS A 62 -6.98 46.52 -26.88
CA CYS A 62 -6.23 45.33 -26.49
C CYS A 62 -7.09 44.06 -26.55
N HIS A 63 -6.49 42.95 -27.00
CA HIS A 63 -7.08 41.61 -26.98
C HIS A 63 -7.53 41.24 -25.56
N ASP A 64 -8.53 40.36 -25.42
CA ASP A 64 -9.10 40.02 -24.10
C ASP A 64 -8.07 39.36 -23.15
N GLN A 65 -6.96 38.87 -23.72
CA GLN A 65 -5.78 38.33 -23.00
C GLN A 65 -4.56 39.26 -23.07
N ALA A 66 -4.76 40.56 -23.29
CA ALA A 66 -3.71 41.57 -23.25
C ALA A 66 -4.03 42.65 -22.21
N ARG A 67 -2.99 43.12 -21.53
CA ARG A 67 -3.04 44.27 -20.64
C ARG A 67 -2.51 45.50 -21.37
N CYS A 68 -3.25 46.60 -21.29
CA CYS A 68 -2.81 47.89 -21.79
C CYS A 68 -1.71 48.48 -20.90
N VAL A 69 -0.65 48.99 -21.51
CA VAL A 69 0.47 49.67 -20.84
C VAL A 69 0.73 51.01 -21.52
N ASP A 70 0.61 52.10 -20.76
CA ASP A 70 0.91 53.46 -21.23
C ASP A 70 2.43 53.67 -21.36
N SER A 71 2.85 54.48 -22.33
CA SER A 71 4.21 55.03 -22.39
C SER A 71 4.46 56.05 -21.26
N GLU A 72 5.73 56.38 -21.02
CA GLU A 72 6.11 57.31 -19.94
C GLU A 72 5.47 58.70 -20.09
N ASP A 73 5.33 59.18 -21.33
CA ASP A 73 4.71 60.46 -21.67
C ASP A 73 3.16 60.42 -21.69
N LYS A 74 2.56 59.22 -21.57
CA LYS A 74 1.11 58.96 -21.62
C LYS A 74 0.42 59.41 -22.91
N LEU A 75 1.19 59.55 -24.00
CA LEU A 75 0.69 59.91 -25.33
C LEU A 75 0.58 58.70 -26.27
N SER A 76 1.15 57.56 -25.88
CA SER A 76 1.03 56.29 -26.58
C SER A 76 0.78 55.13 -25.61
N PHE A 77 0.34 53.99 -26.16
CA PHE A 77 0.15 52.77 -25.40
C PHE A 77 0.51 51.54 -26.23
N THR A 78 0.79 50.43 -25.54
CA THR A 78 0.93 49.10 -26.13
C THR A 78 0.06 48.09 -25.41
N CYS A 79 -0.20 46.95 -26.06
CA CYS A 79 -0.98 45.85 -25.51
C CYS A 79 -0.07 44.65 -25.29
N ASN A 80 0.26 44.37 -24.03
CA ASN A 80 1.13 43.25 -23.69
C ASN A 80 0.28 42.02 -23.35
N CYS A 81 0.54 40.90 -24.02
CA CYS A 81 -0.12 39.64 -23.70
C CYS A 81 0.17 39.22 -22.25
N VAL A 82 -0.86 38.71 -21.58
CA VAL A 82 -0.79 38.27 -20.18
C VAL A 82 -1.21 36.80 -20.06
N GLY A 83 -0.76 36.15 -18.99
CA GLY A 83 -0.96 34.71 -18.79
C GLY A 83 -0.04 33.89 -19.70
N ASP A 84 -0.57 32.81 -20.26
CA ASP A 84 0.24 31.84 -21.04
C ASP A 84 0.44 32.24 -22.50
N ALA A 85 -0.16 33.33 -22.98
CA ALA A 85 -0.11 33.71 -24.39
C ALA A 85 1.34 33.98 -24.87
N ILE A 86 1.77 33.22 -25.88
CA ILE A 86 3.09 33.33 -26.51
C ILE A 86 2.99 34.05 -27.87
N GLY A 87 3.09 35.38 -27.81
CA GLY A 87 3.26 36.23 -28.99
C GLY A 87 1.97 36.77 -29.60
N GLY A 88 2.15 37.39 -30.77
CA GLY A 88 1.19 38.33 -31.35
C GLY A 88 1.43 39.77 -30.87
N ASP A 89 0.71 40.72 -31.43
CA ASP A 89 0.86 42.16 -31.13
C ASP A 89 -0.03 42.64 -29.98
N GLY A 90 -0.88 41.77 -29.43
CA GLY A 90 -1.78 42.09 -28.32
C GLY A 90 -2.98 42.98 -28.66
N PHE A 91 -3.12 43.45 -29.91
CA PHE A 91 -4.22 44.32 -30.33
C PHE A 91 -5.38 43.54 -30.95
N LYS A 92 -6.64 43.94 -30.69
CA LYS A 92 -7.85 43.27 -31.19
C LYS A 92 -8.02 43.31 -32.71
N ASP A 93 -7.55 44.39 -33.33
CA ASP A 93 -7.57 44.60 -34.78
C ASP A 93 -6.28 44.12 -35.47
N GLY A 94 -5.33 43.58 -34.70
CA GLY A 94 -4.08 42.99 -35.14
C GLY A 94 -4.08 41.46 -35.05
N SER A 95 -2.90 40.90 -34.81
CA SER A 95 -2.68 39.47 -34.54
C SER A 95 -3.14 39.04 -33.14
N GLY A 96 -3.45 39.99 -32.25
CA GLY A 96 -3.96 39.72 -30.91
C GLY A 96 -2.94 39.00 -30.04
N CYS A 97 -3.41 38.33 -28.99
CA CYS A 97 -2.57 37.41 -28.24
C CYS A 97 -2.77 35.99 -28.73
N ARG A 98 -1.69 35.33 -29.13
CA ARG A 98 -1.73 33.93 -29.52
C ARG A 98 -1.47 33.08 -28.29
N LEU A 99 -2.45 32.26 -27.91
CA LEU A 99 -2.20 31.22 -26.93
C LEU A 99 -1.21 30.19 -27.50
N PRO A 100 -0.35 29.61 -26.66
CA PRO A 100 0.53 28.51 -27.06
C PRO A 100 -0.30 27.36 -27.64
N TYR A 101 -1.53 27.24 -27.14
CA TYR A 101 -2.41 26.14 -27.41
C TYR A 101 -3.83 26.60 -27.75
N LYS A 102 -4.45 25.92 -28.70
CA LYS A 102 -5.84 26.17 -29.08
C LYS A 102 -6.74 25.45 -28.05
N PRO A 103 -7.80 26.10 -27.52
CA PRO A 103 -8.76 25.42 -26.66
C PRO A 103 -9.40 24.24 -27.40
N CYS A 104 -9.57 23.12 -26.72
CA CYS A 104 -10.12 21.91 -27.29
C CYS A 104 -11.63 21.83 -27.03
N SER A 105 -12.38 21.27 -28.00
CA SER A 105 -13.81 20.94 -27.84
C SER A 105 -14.07 19.43 -27.83
N ASN A 106 -13.08 18.63 -28.18
CA ASN A 106 -13.12 17.17 -28.21
C ASN A 106 -11.70 16.59 -28.24
N ASN A 107 -11.56 15.29 -27.95
CA ASN A 107 -10.25 14.62 -27.87
C ASN A 107 -9.47 14.59 -29.20
N LYS A 108 -10.11 14.79 -30.37
CA LYS A 108 -9.40 14.79 -31.66
C LYS A 108 -8.54 16.04 -31.87
N GLU A 109 -8.77 17.07 -31.06
CA GLU A 109 -8.03 18.34 -31.11
C GLU A 109 -6.81 18.33 -30.19
N CYS A 110 -6.65 17.29 -29.36
CA CYS A 110 -5.52 17.10 -28.47
C CYS A 110 -4.43 16.22 -29.12
N PRO A 111 -3.16 16.34 -28.68
CA PRO A 111 -2.05 15.57 -29.21
C PRO A 111 -2.17 14.06 -28.89
N GLN A 112 -1.23 13.28 -29.39
CA GLN A 112 -1.10 11.88 -29.02
C GLN A 112 -0.97 11.73 -27.49
N TYR A 113 -1.75 10.82 -26.92
CA TYR A 113 -1.84 10.56 -25.49
C TYR A 113 -2.41 11.70 -24.63
N GLY A 114 -3.07 12.70 -25.24
CA GLY A 114 -3.86 13.70 -24.52
C GLY A 114 -5.37 13.48 -24.66
N PHE A 115 -6.13 13.99 -23.71
CA PHE A 115 -7.59 14.10 -23.77
C PHE A 115 -8.03 15.55 -23.50
N CYS A 116 -9.22 15.91 -23.98
CA CYS A 116 -9.76 17.24 -23.76
C CYS A 116 -10.57 17.25 -22.46
N ASN A 117 -10.17 18.07 -21.49
CA ASN A 117 -11.01 18.37 -20.34
C ASN A 117 -12.09 19.38 -20.76
N LEU A 118 -13.34 18.94 -20.85
CA LEU A 118 -14.46 19.76 -21.34
C LEU A 118 -14.91 20.85 -20.35
N GLU A 119 -14.49 20.78 -19.08
CA GLU A 119 -14.78 21.82 -18.09
C GLU A 119 -13.84 23.01 -18.26
N THR A 120 -12.57 22.75 -18.56
CA THR A 120 -11.52 23.77 -18.73
C THR A 120 -11.25 24.13 -20.19
N ASN A 121 -11.70 23.29 -21.14
CA ASN A 121 -11.35 23.33 -22.57
C ASN A 121 -9.84 23.25 -22.83
N VAL A 122 -9.09 22.60 -21.93
CA VAL A 122 -7.64 22.42 -22.01
C VAL A 122 -7.34 20.94 -22.24
N CYS A 123 -6.31 20.64 -23.03
CA CYS A 123 -5.83 19.28 -23.19
C CYS A 123 -5.03 18.86 -21.95
N GLU A 124 -5.29 17.67 -21.43
CA GLU A 124 -4.57 17.06 -20.33
C GLU A 124 -3.97 15.72 -20.79
N CYS A 125 -2.87 15.30 -20.19
CA CYS A 125 -2.29 13.99 -20.54
C CYS A 125 -3.16 12.86 -20.01
N ASN A 126 -3.28 11.79 -20.79
CA ASN A 126 -3.97 10.57 -20.38
C ASN A 126 -3.36 10.00 -19.09
N PRO A 127 -4.12 9.25 -18.27
CA PRO A 127 -3.55 8.52 -17.15
C PRO A 127 -2.35 7.66 -17.58
N GLY A 128 -1.27 7.68 -16.80
CA GLY A 128 0.01 7.04 -17.14
C GLY A 128 0.95 7.89 -17.99
N TYR A 129 0.56 9.12 -18.35
CA TYR A 129 1.40 10.07 -19.08
C TYR A 129 1.59 11.37 -18.28
N GLN A 130 2.72 12.03 -18.50
CA GLN A 130 3.07 13.31 -17.90
C GLN A 130 3.44 14.35 -18.96
N GLY A 131 3.26 15.63 -18.64
CA GLY A 131 3.58 16.72 -19.54
C GLY A 131 2.65 17.92 -19.36
N ASP A 132 2.62 18.80 -20.36
CA ASP A 132 1.82 20.03 -20.36
C ASP A 132 0.45 19.88 -21.05
N GLY A 133 0.05 18.64 -21.36
CA GLY A 133 -1.19 18.33 -22.08
C GLY A 133 -1.10 18.49 -23.60
N HIS A 134 -0.02 19.10 -24.09
CA HIS A 134 0.28 19.27 -25.53
C HIS A 134 1.48 18.43 -25.98
N THR A 135 2.40 18.16 -25.06
CA THR A 135 3.47 17.18 -25.17
C THR A 135 3.30 16.22 -24.00
N CYS A 136 2.86 14.99 -24.29
CA CYS A 136 2.63 13.96 -23.28
C CYS A 136 3.62 12.81 -23.50
N GLU A 137 4.39 12.52 -22.47
CA GLU A 137 5.36 11.43 -22.43
C GLU A 137 4.92 10.37 -21.43
N ASP A 138 5.24 9.12 -21.72
CA ASP A 138 4.95 8.00 -20.85
C ASP A 138 5.66 8.14 -19.50
N VAL A 139 4.95 7.86 -18.41
CA VAL A 139 5.54 7.83 -17.07
C VAL A 139 6.13 6.45 -16.85
N ASN A 140 7.44 6.35 -16.68
CA ASN A 140 8.03 5.06 -16.30
C ASN A 140 7.76 4.76 -14.82
N GLU A 141 6.72 3.98 -14.53
CA GLU A 141 6.39 3.63 -13.14
C GLU A 141 7.43 2.75 -12.45
N CYS A 142 8.29 2.08 -13.21
CA CYS A 142 9.36 1.23 -12.66
C CYS A 142 10.54 2.04 -12.08
N ASP A 143 10.68 3.30 -12.47
CA ASP A 143 11.74 4.19 -11.97
C ASP A 143 11.28 5.01 -10.75
N VAL A 144 10.01 4.86 -10.34
CA VAL A 144 9.43 5.57 -9.19
C VAL A 144 9.86 4.91 -7.88
N VAL A 145 10.20 5.73 -6.88
CA VAL A 145 10.60 5.27 -5.53
C VAL A 145 9.61 5.78 -4.48
N PRO A 146 9.03 4.90 -3.63
CA PRO A 146 9.20 3.44 -3.61
C PRO A 146 8.55 2.76 -4.83
N SER A 147 9.09 1.59 -5.20
CA SER A 147 8.54 0.75 -6.29
C SER A 147 7.07 0.45 -6.04
N LYS A 148 6.27 0.43 -7.11
CA LYS A 148 4.86 0.03 -7.05
C LYS A 148 4.66 -1.49 -7.08
N CYS A 149 5.66 -2.25 -7.51
CA CYS A 149 5.63 -3.72 -7.53
C CYS A 149 6.07 -4.31 -6.18
N ASP A 150 5.75 -5.57 -5.94
CA ASP A 150 6.32 -6.35 -4.82
C ASP A 150 7.86 -6.36 -4.91
N PRO A 151 8.61 -6.34 -3.79
CA PRO A 151 10.06 -6.46 -3.80
C PRO A 151 10.59 -7.73 -4.50
N ASN A 152 9.78 -8.78 -4.59
CA ASN A 152 10.10 -10.04 -5.26
C ASN A 152 9.49 -10.13 -6.68
N ALA A 153 9.13 -8.99 -7.28
CA ALA A 153 8.63 -8.90 -8.64
C ALA A 153 9.54 -8.06 -9.54
N PHE A 154 9.56 -8.40 -10.82
CA PHE A 154 10.14 -7.60 -11.88
C PHE A 154 9.09 -6.65 -12.45
N CYS A 155 9.45 -5.38 -12.59
CA CYS A 155 8.61 -4.36 -13.20
C CYS A 155 8.94 -4.22 -14.70
N SER A 156 7.90 -4.12 -15.54
CA SER A 156 8.01 -3.82 -16.96
C SER A 156 7.11 -2.64 -17.33
N ASN A 157 7.73 -1.56 -17.81
CA ASN A 157 7.02 -0.36 -18.24
C ASN A 157 6.51 -0.47 -19.68
N TYR A 158 5.35 0.12 -19.99
CA TYR A 158 4.82 0.25 -21.34
C TYR A 158 3.97 1.53 -21.48
N PRO A 159 3.72 2.03 -22.70
CA PRO A 159 2.99 3.29 -22.88
C PRO A 159 1.61 3.32 -22.20
N GLY A 160 1.48 4.12 -21.14
CA GLY A 160 0.27 4.32 -20.33
C GLY A 160 0.16 3.46 -19.08
N GLY A 161 1.21 2.71 -18.72
CA GLY A 161 1.26 1.98 -17.46
C GLY A 161 2.39 0.97 -17.36
N PHE A 162 2.23 0.02 -16.44
CA PHE A 162 3.26 -0.96 -16.14
C PHE A 162 2.64 -2.30 -15.74
N ASP A 163 3.47 -3.34 -15.76
CA ASP A 163 3.11 -4.66 -15.28
C ASP A 163 4.19 -5.15 -14.30
N CYS A 164 3.76 -5.94 -13.32
CA CYS A 164 4.63 -6.56 -12.33
C CYS A 164 4.51 -8.08 -12.47
N VAL A 165 5.64 -8.79 -12.47
CA VAL A 165 5.65 -10.25 -12.55
C VAL A 165 6.57 -10.80 -11.47
N CYS A 166 6.04 -11.67 -10.60
CA CYS A 166 6.82 -12.31 -9.55
C CYS A 166 8.05 -13.07 -10.10
N ASP A 167 9.14 -13.09 -9.34
CA ASP A 167 10.34 -13.83 -9.69
C ASP A 167 10.13 -15.34 -9.55
N SER A 168 9.55 -15.92 -10.59
CA SER A 168 9.32 -17.37 -10.72
C SER A 168 10.61 -18.20 -10.68
N LYS A 169 11.79 -17.62 -11.00
CA LYS A 169 13.07 -18.36 -10.88
C LYS A 169 13.48 -18.51 -9.42
N ALA A 170 13.10 -17.56 -8.58
CA ALA A 170 13.24 -17.65 -7.13
C ALA A 170 12.05 -18.34 -6.44
N GLY A 171 11.09 -18.89 -7.22
CA GLY A 171 9.93 -19.62 -6.70
C GLY A 171 8.77 -18.75 -6.23
N TYR A 172 8.75 -17.46 -6.58
CA TYR A 172 7.63 -16.58 -6.23
C TYR A 172 6.47 -16.68 -7.23
N VAL A 173 5.26 -16.67 -6.70
CA VAL A 173 4.00 -16.63 -7.44
C VAL A 173 3.08 -15.54 -6.89
N GLY A 174 2.16 -15.05 -7.72
CA GLY A 174 1.25 -13.99 -7.36
C GLY A 174 0.85 -13.14 -8.56
N ASP A 175 0.33 -11.94 -8.29
CA ASP A 175 -0.06 -10.96 -9.31
C ASP A 175 1.04 -9.92 -9.60
N GLY A 176 2.24 -10.10 -9.02
CA GLY A 176 3.37 -9.18 -9.15
C GLY A 176 3.31 -7.96 -8.22
N PHE A 177 2.14 -7.63 -7.68
CA PHE A 177 1.98 -6.63 -6.63
C PHE A 177 2.04 -7.25 -5.23
N THR A 178 1.68 -8.53 -5.14
CA THR A 178 1.85 -9.38 -3.97
C THR A 178 2.47 -10.69 -4.43
N CYS A 179 3.71 -10.97 -4.00
CA CYS A 179 4.41 -12.20 -4.35
C CYS A 179 4.66 -13.04 -3.11
N ARG A 180 4.37 -14.34 -3.22
CA ARG A 180 4.60 -15.34 -2.17
C ARG A 180 5.42 -16.51 -2.70
N LEU A 181 6.24 -17.11 -1.84
CA LEU A 181 6.98 -18.31 -2.19
C LEU A 181 6.05 -19.50 -2.30
N PHE A 182 6.08 -20.17 -3.46
CA PHE A 182 5.45 -21.46 -3.70
C PHE A 182 6.16 -22.55 -2.89
N CYS A 183 5.44 -23.50 -2.31
CA CYS A 183 6.04 -24.71 -1.74
C CYS A 183 5.72 -25.92 -2.63
N HIS A 184 6.70 -26.79 -2.85
CA HIS A 184 6.52 -28.05 -3.58
C HIS A 184 6.49 -29.26 -2.64
N SER A 185 7.15 -29.14 -1.49
CA SER A 185 7.24 -30.15 -0.46
C SER A 185 7.00 -29.54 0.92
N HIS A 186 6.70 -30.38 1.92
CA HIS A 186 6.50 -29.88 3.28
C HIS A 186 7.80 -29.40 3.95
N GLU A 187 8.97 -29.86 3.49
CA GLU A 187 10.28 -29.49 4.03
C GLU A 187 10.68 -28.05 3.69
N GLU A 188 10.04 -27.45 2.68
CA GLU A 188 10.25 -26.04 2.30
C GLU A 188 9.50 -25.06 3.22
N CYS A 189 8.60 -25.56 4.05
CA CYS A 189 7.90 -24.79 5.07
C CYS A 189 8.65 -24.83 6.41
N ASP A 190 8.08 -24.27 7.48
CA ASP A 190 8.62 -24.43 8.84
C ASP A 190 8.41 -25.86 9.36
N TRP A 191 9.09 -26.85 8.77
CA TRP A 191 8.97 -28.24 9.19
C TRP A 191 9.62 -28.44 10.58
N PRO A 192 8.97 -29.13 11.54
CA PRO A 192 7.73 -29.92 11.40
C PRO A 192 6.43 -29.17 11.76
N ARG A 193 6.48 -27.86 12.04
CA ARG A 193 5.37 -27.02 12.53
C ARG A 193 4.46 -26.47 11.42
N ALA A 194 4.81 -26.69 10.16
CA ALA A 194 4.04 -26.30 9.01
C ALA A 194 4.00 -27.40 7.96
N ARG A 195 3.01 -27.31 7.07
CA ARG A 195 2.85 -28.20 5.92
C ARG A 195 2.52 -27.37 4.70
N CYS A 196 3.09 -27.77 3.57
CA CYS A 196 2.63 -27.33 2.26
C CYS A 196 1.22 -27.87 1.98
N ASN A 197 0.26 -26.99 1.68
CA ASN A 197 -1.12 -27.34 1.37
C ASN A 197 -1.34 -27.52 -0.15
N ALA A 198 -2.55 -27.89 -0.56
CA ALA A 198 -2.90 -28.13 -1.97
C ALA A 198 -2.79 -26.88 -2.87
N ASN A 199 -2.79 -25.68 -2.29
CA ASN A 199 -2.61 -24.42 -3.00
C ASN A 199 -1.14 -24.02 -3.12
N ASN A 200 -0.23 -24.92 -2.71
CA ASN A 200 1.21 -24.70 -2.65
C ASN A 200 1.57 -23.51 -1.75
N ASP A 201 0.79 -23.35 -0.68
CA ASP A 201 1.03 -22.42 0.41
C ASP A 201 1.49 -23.18 1.64
N CYS A 202 2.47 -22.61 2.34
CA CYS A 202 2.83 -23.11 3.65
C CYS A 202 1.77 -22.66 4.67
N GLU A 203 1.30 -23.61 5.47
CA GLU A 203 0.33 -23.36 6.53
C GLU A 203 0.84 -24.00 7.82
N CYS A 204 0.79 -23.24 8.92
CA CYS A 204 1.12 -23.78 10.23
C CYS A 204 0.13 -24.90 10.58
N ILE A 205 0.61 -25.98 11.20
CA ILE A 205 -0.26 -27.05 11.68
C ILE A 205 -1.06 -26.57 12.90
N GLU A 206 -2.06 -27.36 13.30
CA GLU A 206 -2.84 -27.11 14.51
C GLU A 206 -1.95 -26.96 15.75
N GLY A 207 -2.27 -26.01 16.64
CA GLY A 207 -1.42 -25.62 17.78
C GLY A 207 -0.31 -24.62 17.44
N PHE A 208 -0.19 -24.19 16.18
CA PHE A 208 0.79 -23.19 15.74
C PHE A 208 0.14 -22.04 14.95
N VAL A 209 0.77 -20.87 15.02
CA VAL A 209 0.34 -19.65 14.30
C VAL A 209 1.52 -18.97 13.61
N GLY A 210 1.29 -18.41 12.43
CA GLY A 210 2.33 -17.76 11.63
C GLY A 210 1.97 -17.68 10.15
N ASP A 211 2.99 -17.47 9.31
CA ASP A 211 2.87 -17.40 7.85
C ASP A 211 3.18 -18.75 7.15
N GLY A 212 3.30 -19.84 7.93
CA GLY A 212 3.66 -21.17 7.45
C GLY A 212 5.16 -21.38 7.18
N ARG A 213 5.96 -20.32 7.11
CA ARG A 213 7.44 -20.41 7.02
C ARG A 213 8.12 -20.03 8.32
N VAL A 214 7.42 -19.34 9.19
CA VAL A 214 7.77 -19.13 10.59
C VAL A 214 6.51 -19.35 11.42
N CYS A 215 6.43 -20.48 12.08
CA CYS A 215 5.33 -20.87 12.94
C CYS A 215 5.75 -20.81 14.40
N LYS A 216 4.88 -20.25 15.23
CA LYS A 216 5.06 -20.15 16.67
C LYS A 216 3.98 -20.94 17.37
N ASP A 217 4.39 -21.57 18.46
CA ASP A 217 3.50 -22.25 19.40
C ASP A 217 2.37 -21.30 19.84
N VAL A 218 1.14 -21.79 19.80
CA VAL A 218 0.00 -21.10 20.40
C VAL A 218 -0.03 -21.49 21.87
N ASP A 219 -0.15 -20.51 22.76
CA ASP A 219 -0.37 -20.78 24.18
C ASP A 219 -1.88 -20.76 24.44
N GLU A 220 -2.52 -21.92 24.36
CA GLU A 220 -3.96 -22.04 24.58
C GLU A 220 -4.34 -21.68 26.03
N CYS A 221 -3.42 -21.84 26.99
CA CYS A 221 -3.67 -21.54 28.41
C CYS A 221 -3.87 -20.04 28.69
N LEU A 222 -3.49 -19.15 27.77
CA LEU A 222 -3.74 -17.70 27.89
C LEU A 222 -5.21 -17.32 27.64
N SER A 223 -6.00 -18.20 27.03
CA SER A 223 -7.42 -17.97 26.76
C SER A 223 -8.27 -19.11 27.33
N ALA A 224 -9.08 -18.82 28.35
CA ALA A 224 -9.98 -19.81 28.94
C ALA A 224 -11.00 -20.39 27.94
N GLU A 225 -11.26 -19.70 26.84
CA GLU A 225 -12.14 -20.17 25.75
C GLU A 225 -11.44 -21.13 24.78
N ALA A 226 -10.10 -21.18 24.81
CA ALA A 226 -9.28 -22.04 23.96
C ALA A 226 -8.94 -23.40 24.62
N THR A 227 -9.20 -23.55 25.92
CA THR A 227 -8.96 -24.79 26.67
C THR A 227 -10.25 -25.48 27.05
N ASP A 228 -10.27 -26.80 27.09
CA ASP A 228 -11.37 -27.60 27.66
C ASP A 228 -11.03 -28.22 29.03
N CYS A 229 -10.06 -27.63 29.73
CA CYS A 229 -9.66 -28.07 31.06
C CYS A 229 -10.80 -27.94 32.08
N SER A 230 -10.83 -28.87 33.03
CA SER A 230 -11.75 -28.82 34.17
C SER A 230 -11.52 -27.53 34.97
N VAL A 231 -12.58 -27.02 35.61
CA VAL A 231 -12.47 -25.94 36.61
C VAL A 231 -11.57 -26.30 37.80
N ASN A 232 -11.35 -27.61 38.03
CA ASN A 232 -10.45 -28.14 39.05
C ASN A 232 -9.14 -28.67 38.45
N ALA A 233 -8.73 -28.17 37.29
CA ALA A 233 -7.44 -28.46 36.67
C ALA A 233 -6.66 -27.16 36.38
N THR A 234 -5.35 -27.29 36.30
CA THR A 234 -4.43 -26.26 35.82
C THR A 234 -4.02 -26.61 34.39
N CYS A 235 -4.11 -25.64 33.49
CA CYS A 235 -3.62 -25.76 32.12
C CYS A 235 -2.09 -25.60 32.09
N VAL A 236 -1.41 -26.45 31.33
CA VAL A 236 0.02 -26.40 31.09
C VAL A 236 0.24 -26.38 29.59
N ASN A 237 0.80 -25.29 29.07
CA ASN A 237 1.11 -25.18 27.64
C ASN A 237 2.23 -26.17 27.27
N THR A 238 2.08 -26.87 26.16
CA THR A 238 3.08 -27.79 25.61
C THR A 238 3.38 -27.43 24.16
N HIS A 239 4.38 -28.07 23.56
CA HIS A 239 4.74 -27.70 22.19
C HIS A 239 3.71 -28.24 21.19
N GLY A 240 2.95 -27.34 20.56
CA GLY A 240 1.89 -27.62 19.60
C GLY A 240 0.57 -28.06 20.23
N SER A 241 0.41 -27.93 21.54
CA SER A 241 -0.81 -28.32 22.27
C SER A 241 -0.78 -27.79 23.70
N TYR A 242 -1.71 -28.25 24.52
CA TYR A 242 -1.74 -28.03 25.96
C TYR A 242 -2.18 -29.30 26.69
N GLU A 243 -1.82 -29.38 27.96
CA GLU A 243 -2.26 -30.45 28.87
C GLU A 243 -3.03 -29.86 30.04
N CYS A 244 -4.08 -30.58 30.46
CA CYS A 244 -4.83 -30.24 31.66
C CYS A 244 -4.38 -31.17 32.79
N LYS A 245 -3.91 -30.61 33.90
CA LYS A 245 -3.52 -31.39 35.07
C LYS A 245 -4.49 -31.12 36.21
N CYS A 246 -5.16 -32.14 36.74
CA CYS A 246 -6.04 -31.97 37.89
C CYS A 246 -5.27 -31.34 39.06
N ASN A 247 -5.91 -30.39 39.74
CA ASN A 247 -5.36 -29.74 40.92
C ASN A 247 -5.27 -30.75 42.07
N ASN A 248 -4.43 -30.47 43.08
CA ASN A 248 -4.35 -31.28 44.30
C ASN A 248 -5.76 -31.54 44.87
N GLY A 249 -5.96 -32.73 45.43
CA GLY A 249 -7.27 -33.21 45.88
C GLY A 249 -8.17 -33.77 44.78
N TYR A 250 -7.79 -33.73 43.50
CA TYR A 250 -8.60 -34.25 42.40
C TYR A 250 -7.83 -35.26 41.54
N ASP A 251 -8.57 -36.17 40.91
CA ASP A 251 -8.06 -37.18 40.00
C ASP A 251 -8.95 -37.32 38.75
N GLY A 252 -8.32 -37.67 37.63
CA GLY A 252 -8.94 -37.78 36.32
C GLY A 252 -8.01 -37.36 35.17
N ASP A 253 -8.59 -37.10 34.00
CA ASP A 253 -7.87 -36.79 32.75
C ASP A 253 -7.59 -35.29 32.56
N GLY A 254 -7.80 -34.48 33.60
CA GLY A 254 -7.65 -33.01 33.55
C GLY A 254 -8.84 -32.26 32.94
N LYS A 255 -9.61 -32.88 32.05
CA LYS A 255 -10.87 -32.32 31.53
C LYS A 255 -12.04 -32.63 32.47
N THR A 256 -12.01 -33.82 33.04
CA THR A 256 -12.90 -34.29 34.10
C THR A 256 -12.09 -34.61 35.35
N CYS A 257 -12.13 -33.70 36.33
CA CYS A 257 -11.46 -33.90 37.62
C CYS A 257 -12.49 -34.19 38.71
N THR A 258 -12.35 -35.36 39.35
CA THR A 258 -13.22 -35.80 40.45
C THR A 258 -12.50 -35.69 41.79
N PRO A 259 -13.17 -35.23 42.86
CA PRO A 259 -12.51 -35.07 44.15
C PRO A 259 -12.12 -36.43 44.73
N LEU A 260 -10.86 -36.54 45.17
CA LEU A 260 -10.33 -37.68 45.89
C LEU A 260 -10.91 -37.75 47.32
N PRO A 261 -11.14 -38.95 47.85
CA PRO A 261 -11.59 -39.11 49.22
C PRO A 261 -10.46 -38.74 50.20
N MET A 262 -10.77 -37.95 51.24
CA MET A 262 -9.78 -37.57 52.27
C MET A 262 -9.45 -38.67 53.28
N LYS A 263 -10.34 -39.66 53.39
CA LYS A 263 -10.24 -40.78 54.33
C LYS A 263 -10.81 -42.02 53.68
N CYS A 264 -10.28 -43.18 54.01
CA CYS A 264 -10.74 -44.45 53.45
C CYS A 264 -12.22 -44.75 53.74
N GLU A 265 -12.74 -44.24 54.86
CA GLU A 265 -14.16 -44.34 55.24
C GLU A 265 -15.09 -43.65 54.23
N ASN A 266 -14.58 -42.68 53.47
CA ASN A 266 -15.34 -41.91 52.48
C ASN A 266 -15.38 -42.56 51.09
N ILE A 267 -14.79 -43.74 50.91
CA ILE A 267 -14.87 -44.51 49.67
C ILE A 267 -16.30 -45.08 49.54
N ARG A 268 -17.21 -44.33 48.91
CA ARG A 268 -18.66 -44.61 48.90
C ARG A 268 -19.09 -45.77 47.99
N TYR A 269 -18.20 -46.34 47.17
CA TYR A 269 -18.49 -47.49 46.33
C TYR A 269 -17.35 -48.52 46.38
N ARG A 270 -17.60 -49.65 47.08
CA ARG A 270 -16.76 -50.85 47.11
C ARG A 270 -16.81 -51.56 45.76
N LYS A 271 -16.22 -51.01 44.71
CA LYS A 271 -15.97 -51.78 43.49
C LYS A 271 -14.69 -52.60 43.70
N ASN A 272 -14.59 -53.72 42.99
CA ASN A 272 -13.60 -54.80 43.10
C ASN A 272 -12.10 -54.41 42.96
N ASN A 273 -11.73 -53.14 43.09
CA ASN A 273 -10.35 -52.68 42.98
C ASN A 273 -9.61 -52.85 44.32
N ARG A 274 -8.36 -53.31 44.24
CA ARG A 274 -7.50 -53.52 45.42
C ARG A 274 -6.77 -52.26 45.88
N TYR A 275 -6.66 -51.24 45.03
CA TYR A 275 -5.94 -50.00 45.34
C TYR A 275 -6.83 -48.79 45.12
N TYR A 276 -6.70 -47.79 45.99
CA TYR A 276 -7.43 -46.53 45.96
C TYR A 276 -6.46 -45.36 46.17
N LEU A 277 -6.57 -44.32 45.34
CA LEU A 277 -5.81 -43.09 45.52
C LEU A 277 -6.54 -42.19 46.55
N ILE A 278 -5.81 -41.68 47.54
CA ILE A 278 -6.33 -40.84 48.63
C ILE A 278 -5.47 -39.61 48.76
N ASP A 279 -6.11 -38.46 48.96
CA ASP A 279 -5.44 -37.21 49.31
C ASP A 279 -5.94 -36.71 50.68
N PRO A 280 -5.15 -36.84 51.75
CA PRO A 280 -5.58 -36.52 53.11
C PRO A 280 -5.68 -35.01 53.39
N ASP A 281 -4.99 -34.17 52.61
CA ASP A 281 -4.87 -32.74 52.88
C ASP A 281 -5.52 -31.84 51.82
N PHE A 282 -5.84 -32.39 50.64
CA PHE A 282 -6.61 -31.85 49.50
C PHE A 282 -6.02 -30.59 48.85
N THR A 283 -5.53 -29.65 49.65
CA THR A 283 -4.90 -28.38 49.23
C THR A 283 -3.51 -28.22 49.84
N GLY A 284 -3.03 -29.24 50.55
CA GLY A 284 -1.74 -29.18 51.22
C GLY A 284 -0.60 -29.67 50.34
N PRO A 285 0.62 -29.70 50.91
CA PRO A 285 1.83 -30.08 50.19
C PRO A 285 1.98 -31.60 50.04
N ALA A 286 1.16 -32.42 50.73
CA ALA A 286 1.24 -33.86 50.58
C ALA A 286 0.61 -34.27 49.26
N ASN A 287 1.35 -35.05 48.47
CA ASN A 287 0.79 -35.66 47.27
C ASN A 287 -0.20 -36.77 47.66
N ALA A 288 -1.20 -36.99 46.82
CA ALA A 288 -2.06 -38.15 46.93
C ALA A 288 -1.22 -39.45 46.87
N PHE A 289 -1.63 -40.46 47.63
CA PHE A 289 -0.93 -41.75 47.69
C PHE A 289 -1.91 -42.92 47.57
N TRP A 290 -1.40 -44.03 47.06
CA TRP A 290 -2.18 -45.25 46.91
C TRP A 290 -2.30 -45.98 48.25
N VAL A 291 -3.51 -46.42 48.58
CA VAL A 291 -3.76 -47.33 49.69
C VAL A 291 -4.31 -48.64 49.17
N ARG A 292 -3.84 -49.74 49.75
CA ARG A 292 -4.36 -51.07 49.45
C ARG A 292 -5.52 -51.44 50.36
N TRP A 293 -6.57 -51.99 49.78
CA TRP A 293 -7.70 -52.55 50.54
C TRP A 293 -7.46 -54.03 50.83
N ASP A 294 -7.26 -54.37 52.10
CA ASP A 294 -7.16 -55.76 52.56
C ASP A 294 -8.47 -56.25 53.19
N PHE A 295 -9.09 -57.26 52.58
CA PHE A 295 -10.32 -57.90 53.06
C PHE A 295 -10.12 -58.79 54.31
N THR A 296 -8.89 -59.20 54.61
CA THR A 296 -8.61 -60.18 55.68
C THR A 296 -8.62 -59.57 57.09
N ILE A 297 -8.44 -58.25 57.20
CA ILE A 297 -8.35 -57.55 58.50
C ILE A 297 -9.73 -57.09 59.03
N SER A 298 -10.73 -56.94 58.16
CA SER A 298 -12.07 -56.41 58.55
C SER A 298 -12.91 -57.32 59.45
N LEU A 299 -12.57 -58.61 59.58
CA LEU A 299 -13.30 -59.55 60.47
C LEU A 299 -12.68 -59.71 61.85
N LEU A 300 -11.49 -59.15 62.11
CA LEU A 300 -10.77 -59.38 63.36
C LEU A 300 -10.60 -58.15 64.24
N PHE A 301 -10.57 -56.93 63.69
CA PHE A 301 -10.37 -55.73 64.51
C PHE A 301 -11.21 -54.55 64.01
N GLY A 302 -12.25 -54.20 64.78
CA GLY A 302 -12.88 -52.90 64.71
C GLY A 302 -11.97 -51.83 65.29
N ASN A 303 -10.94 -51.42 64.54
CA ASN A 303 -10.30 -50.11 64.57
C ASN A 303 -9.10 -50.10 63.63
N TRP A 304 -9.05 -49.09 62.76
CA TRP A 304 -8.03 -48.84 61.76
C TRP A 304 -6.68 -48.43 62.39
N ASN A 305 -5.58 -49.04 61.92
CA ASN A 305 -4.23 -48.51 62.08
C ASN A 305 -3.64 -48.31 60.67
N ASN A 306 -3.13 -47.10 60.41
CA ASN A 306 -2.37 -46.74 59.22
C ASN A 306 -1.14 -47.65 59.09
N GLY A 307 -1.11 -48.49 58.06
CA GLY A 307 0.13 -49.02 57.48
C GLY A 307 0.40 -48.23 56.21
N VAL A 308 1.47 -47.45 56.20
CA VAL A 308 2.07 -46.89 54.99
C VAL A 308 3.05 -47.96 54.53
N ASP A 309 2.68 -48.72 53.51
CA ASP A 309 3.61 -49.63 52.84
C ASP A 309 4.43 -48.77 51.86
N ASN A 310 5.60 -48.33 52.32
CA ASN A 310 6.68 -47.90 51.44
C ASN A 310 7.41 -49.18 51.00
N ASP A 311 6.90 -49.82 49.95
CA ASP A 311 7.69 -50.79 49.18
C ASP A 311 8.15 -50.05 47.92
N ASP A 312 9.30 -49.38 48.06
CA ASP A 312 10.25 -49.27 46.97
C ASP A 312 10.76 -50.70 46.72
N ASP A 313 10.51 -51.28 45.53
CA ASP A 313 11.43 -52.15 44.80
C ASP A 313 10.69 -52.85 43.61
N ASP A 314 11.44 -52.98 42.52
CA ASP A 314 11.24 -53.83 41.32
C ASP A 314 10.52 -53.22 40.10
N ASP A 315 11.25 -52.40 39.33
CA ASP A 315 11.16 -52.42 37.85
C ASP A 315 12.37 -53.21 37.32
N ASP A 316 12.20 -54.54 37.24
CA ASP A 316 12.92 -55.41 36.31
C ASP A 316 12.14 -55.37 34.97
N ASP A 317 12.64 -54.63 33.99
CA ASP A 317 12.27 -54.77 32.58
C ASP A 317 13.44 -55.47 31.87
N ASP A 318 13.32 -56.79 31.71
CA ASP A 318 14.04 -57.59 30.73
C ASP A 318 13.04 -58.08 29.66
N ASP A 319 13.58 -58.27 28.45
CA ASP A 319 13.03 -58.92 27.25
C ASP A 319 12.24 -58.01 26.29
N ASP A 320 12.55 -57.90 24.98
CA ASP A 320 13.50 -58.61 24.13
C ASP A 320 13.49 -57.95 22.72
N ASP A 321 14.59 -58.14 22.00
CA ASP A 321 14.75 -58.25 20.54
C ASP A 321 14.55 -57.01 19.62
N ASP A 322 15.65 -56.46 19.10
CA ASP A 322 16.16 -56.98 17.83
C ASP A 322 17.63 -56.57 17.60
N ASP A 323 18.39 -57.60 17.27
CA ASP A 323 19.83 -57.67 17.04
C ASP A 323 20.29 -57.00 15.73
N ASP A 324 21.62 -56.93 15.66
CA ASP A 324 22.47 -56.98 14.48
C ASP A 324 22.69 -55.65 13.71
N ASP A 325 23.90 -55.26 13.34
CA ASP A 325 25.27 -55.59 13.73
C ASP A 325 26.15 -54.72 12.80
N ASP A 326 27.43 -54.64 13.14
CA ASP A 326 28.56 -54.44 12.22
C ASP A 326 28.92 -53.01 11.75
N ASP A 327 29.91 -52.52 12.48
CA ASP A 327 31.31 -52.49 12.03
C ASP A 327 31.96 -51.14 11.68
N ASP A 328 32.98 -50.91 12.51
CA ASP A 328 34.36 -50.56 12.16
C ASP A 328 34.67 -49.15 11.65
N ASP A 329 35.34 -48.42 12.55
CA ASP A 329 36.75 -48.01 12.39
C ASP A 329 37.25 -47.89 10.95
N ASP A 330 37.58 -46.66 10.53
CA ASP A 330 38.94 -46.34 10.06
C ASP A 330 39.11 -44.81 9.86
N ASP A 331 40.23 -44.32 10.42
CA ASP A 331 40.96 -43.04 10.21
C ASP A 331 40.38 -41.68 10.68
#